data_AF-A0A804PZT2-F1
#
_entry.id   AF-A0A804PZT2-F1
#
_cell.length_a   1.000
_cell.length_b   1.000
_cell.length_c   1.000
_cell.angle_alpha   90.00
_cell.angle_beta   90.00
_cell.angle_gamma   90.00
#
_symmetry.space_group_name_H-M   'P 1'
#
loop_
_entity.id
_entity.type
_entity.pdbx_description
1 polymer ?
#
loop_
_entity_poly.entity_id
_entity_poly.type
_entity_poly.pdbx_seq_one_letter_code
_entity_poly.pdbx_strand_id
1 'polypeptide(L)'
;MLEGYQGQYKYGSETFEASASPSGASYSKCKNDVVKSLKVDKACTHLKCSFGGIWNGGGGAGQKNLFVASFFFDMADEIRCAKAYAHACVGGFS
;
A
#
# COMPACT_ATOMS: atom_id res chain seq x y z
N MET A 1 -9.76 6.83 -5.11
CA MET A 1 -10.27 6.09 -6.29
C MET A 1 -9.93 6.84 -7.57
N LEU A 2 -9.80 6.13 -8.68
CA LEU A 2 -9.56 6.71 -10.02
C LEU A 2 -10.77 7.52 -10.49
N GLU A 3 -10.53 8.57 -11.28
CA GLU A 3 -11.58 9.45 -11.79
C GLU A 3 -12.73 8.67 -12.45
N GLY A 4 -13.97 9.09 -12.20
CA GLY A 4 -15.18 8.45 -12.73
C GLY A 4 -15.63 7.19 -11.99
N TYR A 5 -14.79 6.58 -11.15
CA TYR A 5 -15.20 5.39 -10.39
C TYR A 5 -16.20 5.76 -9.27
N GLN A 6 -17.34 5.07 -9.25
CA GLN A 6 -18.35 5.15 -8.22
C GLN A 6 -18.79 3.74 -7.84
N GLY A 7 -18.69 3.38 -6.57
CA GLY A 7 -19.03 2.03 -6.14
C GLY A 7 -18.79 1.79 -4.66
N GLN A 8 -18.83 0.51 -4.30
CA GLN A 8 -18.65 0.04 -2.94
C GLN A 8 -17.59 -1.08 -2.91
N TYR A 9 -16.81 -1.10 -1.84
CA TYR A 9 -15.85 -2.15 -1.55
C TYR A 9 -16.36 -3.00 -0.38
N LYS A 10 -16.59 -4.29 -0.62
CA LYS A 10 -17.01 -5.24 0.43
C LYS A 10 -15.79 -6.01 0.94
N TYR A 11 -15.59 -6.00 2.26
CA TYR A 11 -14.53 -6.76 2.92
C TYR A 11 -15.06 -7.42 4.19
N GLY A 12 -14.93 -8.74 4.27
CA GLY A 12 -15.56 -9.52 5.34
C GLY A 12 -17.09 -9.35 5.33
N SER A 13 -17.64 -8.87 6.44
CA SER A 13 -19.07 -8.57 6.60
C SER A 13 -19.43 -7.10 6.35
N GLU A 14 -18.44 -6.25 6.13
CA GLU A 14 -18.61 -4.81 6.00
C GLU A 14 -18.56 -4.35 4.54
N THR A 15 -19.24 -3.24 4.26
CA THR A 15 -19.26 -2.58 2.95
C THR A 15 -18.86 -1.11 3.13
N PHE A 16 -17.92 -0.66 2.31
CA PHE A 16 -17.33 0.68 2.37
C PHE A 16 -17.60 1.43 1.07
N GLU A 17 -17.96 2.71 1.17
CA GLU A 17 -18.05 3.57 -0.01
C GLU A 17 -16.66 3.74 -0.64
N ALA A 18 -16.57 3.49 -1.94
CA ALA A 18 -15.35 3.56 -2.72
C ALA A 18 -15.63 4.40 -3.97
N SER A 19 -15.66 5.72 -3.81
CA SER A 19 -15.96 6.63 -4.92
C SER A 19 -14.86 7.67 -5.10
N ALA A 20 -14.67 8.13 -6.33
CA ALA A 20 -13.67 9.12 -6.67
C ALA A 20 -14.07 10.52 -6.19
N SER A 21 -13.06 11.32 -5.80
CA SER A 21 -13.23 12.75 -5.65
C SER A 21 -13.60 13.34 -7.03
N PRO A 22 -14.39 14.43 -7.09
CA PRO A 22 -14.62 15.16 -8.35
C PRO A 22 -13.33 15.60 -9.04
N SER A 23 -12.24 15.78 -8.28
CA SER A 23 -10.91 16.12 -8.79
C SER A 23 -10.06 14.90 -9.22
N GLY A 24 -10.66 13.71 -9.33
CA GLY A 24 -9.95 12.46 -9.59
C GLY A 24 -9.05 11.99 -8.44
N ALA A 25 -8.18 11.02 -8.75
CA ALA A 25 -7.22 10.46 -7.79
C ALA A 25 -6.09 11.45 -7.48
N SER A 26 -5.56 11.40 -6.25
CA SER A 26 -4.39 12.17 -5.85
C SER A 26 -3.43 11.29 -5.05
N TYR A 27 -2.20 11.14 -5.57
CA TYR A 27 -1.17 10.33 -4.91
C TYR A 27 -0.84 10.85 -3.51
N SER A 28 -0.69 12.16 -3.33
CA SER A 28 -0.35 12.76 -2.03
C SER A 28 -1.46 12.54 -1.00
N LYS A 29 -2.73 12.74 -1.38
CA LYS A 29 -3.88 12.47 -0.49
C LYS A 29 -3.97 10.98 -0.14
N CYS A 30 -3.89 10.11 -1.15
CA CYS A 30 -3.91 8.65 -0.96
C CYS A 30 -2.80 8.19 -0.02
N LYS A 31 -1.56 8.66 -0.24
CA LYS A 31 -0.42 8.35 0.63
C LYS A 31 -0.67 8.79 2.07
N ASN A 32 -1.21 10.00 2.28
CA ASN A 32 -1.51 10.50 3.62
C ASN A 32 -2.58 9.66 4.32
N ASP A 33 -3.65 9.28 3.62
CA ASP A 33 -4.70 8.42 4.15
C ASP A 33 -4.15 7.03 4.52
N VAL A 34 -3.28 6.45 3.68
CA VAL A 34 -2.60 5.16 3.96
C VAL A 34 -1.67 5.27 5.16
N VAL A 35 -0.86 6.33 5.28
CA VAL A 35 0.02 6.52 6.45
C VAL A 35 -0.78 6.65 7.74
N LYS A 36 -1.91 7.38 7.68
CA LYS A 36 -2.83 7.50 8.82
C LYS A 36 -3.47 6.16 9.19
N SER A 37 -3.90 5.36 8.22
CA SER A 37 -4.54 4.06 8.47
C SER A 37 -3.59 3.05 9.11
N LEU A 38 -2.28 3.15 8.82
CA LEU A 38 -1.25 2.34 9.45
C LEU A 38 -1.02 2.68 10.94
N LYS A 39 -1.49 3.84 11.44
CA LYS A 39 -1.28 4.30 12.83
C LYS A 39 0.21 4.40 13.17
N VAL A 40 0.99 5.05 12.31
CA VAL A 40 2.45 5.21 12.46
C VAL A 40 2.84 6.06 13.68
N ASP A 41 1.92 6.88 14.17
CA ASP A 41 2.05 7.77 15.32
C ASP A 41 1.62 7.12 16.65
N LYS A 42 1.10 5.89 16.62
CA LYS A 42 0.70 5.16 17.82
C LYS A 42 1.90 4.93 18.74
N ALA A 43 1.71 5.17 20.04
CA ALA A 43 2.74 5.01 21.06
C ALA A 43 3.43 3.64 20.98
N CYS A 44 4.76 3.66 20.99
CA CYS A 44 5.60 2.47 20.98
C CYS A 44 6.05 2.15 22.41
N THR A 45 5.67 0.98 22.94
CA THR A 45 6.06 0.50 24.28
C THR A 45 7.37 -0.30 24.26
N HIS A 46 8.09 -0.27 23.14
CA HIS A 46 9.34 -0.98 22.89
C HIS A 46 10.39 0.01 22.34
N LEU A 47 11.63 -0.44 22.12
CA LEU A 47 12.73 0.42 21.64
C LEU A 47 12.41 1.13 20.31
N LYS A 48 11.91 0.37 19.31
CA LYS A 48 11.53 0.87 17.99
C LYS A 48 10.34 0.06 17.45
N CYS A 49 9.35 0.75 16.91
CA CYS A 49 8.17 0.12 16.32
C CYS A 49 8.09 0.38 14.81
N SER A 50 7.37 -0.49 14.11
CA SER A 50 7.02 -0.30 12.70
C SER A 50 5.80 0.63 12.58
N PHE A 51 4.60 0.10 12.77
CA PHE A 51 3.35 0.85 12.79
C PHE A 51 2.38 0.19 13.78
N GLY A 52 1.34 0.91 14.22
CA GLY A 52 0.38 0.38 15.18
C GLY A 52 0.94 0.07 16.57
N GLY A 53 2.15 0.57 16.90
CA GLY A 53 2.86 0.30 18.16
C GLY A 53 3.55 -1.08 18.21
N ILE A 54 3.73 -1.75 17.07
CA ILE A 54 4.32 -3.10 17.02
C ILE A 54 5.84 -3.02 16.94
N TRP A 55 6.54 -3.76 17.82
CA TRP A 55 8.01 -3.85 17.82
C TRP A 55 8.54 -4.34 16.46
N ASN A 56 9.58 -3.67 15.94
CA ASN A 56 10.18 -4.01 14.65
C ASN A 56 11.14 -5.22 14.66
N GLY A 57 11.29 -5.90 15.80
CA GLY A 57 12.22 -7.04 15.94
C GLY A 57 13.70 -6.66 16.06
N GLY A 58 14.05 -5.37 16.19
CA GLY A 58 15.44 -4.88 16.32
C GLY A 58 16.20 -4.73 14.99
N GLY A 59 15.68 -5.30 13.90
CA GLY A 59 16.32 -5.30 12.59
C GLY A 59 17.67 -6.02 12.56
N GLY A 60 18.61 -5.55 11.75
CA GLY A 60 19.98 -6.09 11.69
C GLY A 60 20.31 -6.87 10.42
N ALA A 61 21.37 -7.68 10.46
CA ALA A 61 21.91 -8.35 9.27
C ALA A 61 20.93 -9.34 8.61
N GLY A 62 20.06 -9.98 9.40
CA GLY A 62 19.08 -10.95 8.92
C GLY A 62 18.01 -10.36 8.00
N GLN A 63 17.76 -9.04 8.06
CA GLN A 63 16.79 -8.36 7.19
C GLN A 63 17.44 -7.60 6.01
N LYS A 64 18.75 -7.80 5.74
CA LYS A 64 19.43 -7.11 4.63
C LYS A 64 18.99 -7.62 3.26
N ASN A 65 18.70 -8.92 3.17
CA ASN A 65 18.13 -9.54 1.99
C ASN A 65 16.74 -10.04 2.36
N LEU A 66 15.72 -9.56 1.65
CA LEU A 66 14.33 -9.91 1.89
C LEU A 66 13.76 -10.53 0.63
N PHE A 67 13.03 -11.62 0.81
CA PHE A 67 12.12 -12.14 -0.20
C PHE A 67 10.70 -11.71 0.17
N VAL A 68 10.05 -10.94 -0.70
CA VAL A 68 8.64 -10.54 -0.53
C VAL A 68 7.79 -11.35 -1.49
N ALA A 69 6.71 -11.96 -0.98
CA ALA A 69 5.91 -12.94 -1.69
C ALA A 69 4.44 -12.51 -1.86
N SER A 70 3.65 -13.34 -2.53
CA SER A 70 2.19 -13.18 -2.69
C SER A 70 1.86 -11.83 -3.32
N PHE A 71 1.04 -10.99 -2.66
CA PHE A 71 0.53 -9.75 -3.23
C PHE A 71 1.61 -8.74 -3.65
N PHE A 72 2.80 -8.78 -3.04
CA PHE A 72 3.92 -7.97 -3.52
C PHE A 72 4.34 -8.35 -4.94
N PHE A 73 4.31 -9.64 -5.27
CA PHE A 73 4.57 -10.14 -6.61
C PHE A 73 3.36 -9.92 -7.53
N ASP A 74 2.16 -10.30 -7.09
CA ASP A 74 0.95 -10.22 -7.93
C ASP A 74 0.68 -8.79 -8.40
N MET A 75 0.77 -7.80 -7.50
CA MET A 75 0.63 -6.39 -7.85
C MET A 75 1.71 -5.92 -8.83
N ALA A 76 2.95 -6.35 -8.63
CA ALA A 76 4.04 -6.00 -9.52
C ALA A 76 3.89 -6.67 -10.89
N ASP A 77 3.39 -7.89 -10.98
CA ASP A 77 3.16 -8.60 -12.24
C ASP A 77 1.98 -8.02 -13.02
N GLU A 78 0.88 -7.69 -12.33
CA GLU A 78 -0.31 -7.08 -12.92
C GLU A 78 0.01 -5.75 -13.60
N ILE A 79 0.82 -4.91 -12.96
CA ILE A 79 1.31 -3.63 -13.54
C ILE A 79 2.56 -3.81 -14.41
N ARG A 80 2.98 -5.06 -14.67
CA ARG A 80 4.14 -5.44 -15.49
C ARG A 80 5.49 -4.89 -15.02
N CYS A 81 5.63 -4.67 -13.72
CA CYS A 81 6.88 -4.29 -13.05
C CYS A 81 7.64 -5.50 -12.46
N ALA A 82 7.07 -6.70 -12.37
CA ALA A 82 7.77 -7.89 -11.86
C ALA A 82 8.89 -8.39 -12.81
N LYS A 83 8.72 -8.18 -14.12
CA LYS A 83 9.76 -8.44 -15.13
C LYS A 83 10.46 -7.13 -15.46
N ALA A 84 11.52 -6.83 -14.71
CA ALA A 84 12.38 -5.68 -14.93
C ALA A 84 13.19 -5.82 -16.25
N TYR A 85 12.54 -5.55 -17.38
CA TYR A 85 13.19 -4.76 -18.43
C TYR A 85 12.90 -3.30 -18.09
N ALA A 86 13.97 -2.61 -17.69
CA ALA A 86 14.00 -1.41 -16.84
C ALA A 86 13.44 -0.09 -17.44
N HIS A 87 12.49 -0.14 -18.37
CA HIS A 87 11.97 1.06 -19.05
C HIS A 87 10.44 1.24 -19.02
N ALA A 88 9.68 0.32 -18.41
CA ALA A 88 8.23 0.27 -18.66
C ALA A 88 7.34 0.03 -17.43
N CYS A 89 7.69 0.54 -16.23
CA CYS A 89 6.64 0.80 -15.22
C CYS A 89 5.81 2.03 -15.65
N VAL A 90 5.22 1.98 -16.85
CA VAL A 90 4.29 2.96 -17.39
C VAL A 90 2.93 2.28 -17.38
N GLY A 91 1.99 2.83 -16.60
CA GLY A 91 0.65 2.29 -16.45
C GLY A 91 -0.02 2.04 -17.79
N GLY A 92 -0.23 0.78 -18.12
CA GLY A 92 -1.06 0.37 -19.24
C GLY A 92 -2.53 0.47 -18.85
N PHE A 93 -3.12 1.65 -19.03
CA PHE A 93 -4.56 1.74 -19.28
C PHE A 93 -4.78 1.33 -20.75
N SER A 94 -5.43 0.18 -20.98
CA SER A 94 -6.23 -0.03 -22.20
C SER A 94 -7.64 0.46 -21.95
#